data_AF-A0A9D7S2N2-F1
#
_entry.id   AF-A0A9D7S2N2-F1
#
_cell.length_a   1.000
_cell.length_b   1.000
_cell.length_c   1.000
_cell.angle_alpha   90.00
_cell.angle_beta   90.00
_cell.angle_gamma   90.00
#
_symmetry.space_group_name_H-M   'P 1'
#
loop_
_entity.id
_entity.type
_entity.pdbx_description
1 polymer ?
#
loop_
_entity_poly.entity_id
_entity_poly.type
_entity_poly.pdbx_seq_one_letter_code
_entity_poly.pdbx_strand_id
1 'polypeptide(L)'
;MLYGSNTGSAEAFAERIASDAPQQGYAVQVAPLDEHTAGCRPTAVVLLTASYEGQPPDNARQFAAWLDSQGADALKGVRYAVFGCGNRQWARTYRAVPKRFDAALEAAGATRIKDRGETDSGGDFFGAFDDWYAGLGTNWASRPARRSALAPTGGQLDVEIVNTGRTSILRHASSSTARWSRTSRAGRHEVAAGPPLKRHDRHRRCA
;
A
#
# COMPACT_ATOMS: atom_id res chain seq x y z
N MET A 1 2.27 1.71 1.18
CA MET A 1 1.63 2.12 2.44
C MET A 1 0.92 0.89 2.98
N LEU A 2 1.20 0.53 4.22
CA LEU A 2 0.52 -0.56 4.90
C LEU A 2 -0.32 -0.01 6.03
N TYR A 3 -1.53 -0.55 6.22
CA TYR A 3 -2.41 -0.07 7.26
C TYR A 3 -2.97 -1.15 8.17
N GLY A 4 -3.20 -0.79 9.43
CA GLY A 4 -3.98 -1.55 10.39
C GLY A 4 -5.13 -0.69 10.90
N SER A 5 -6.37 -1.11 10.67
CA SER A 5 -7.55 -0.29 10.94
C SER A 5 -8.80 -1.16 11.10
N ASN A 6 -9.59 -0.97 12.16
CA ASN A 6 -10.92 -1.59 12.28
C ASN A 6 -12.05 -0.64 11.84
N THR A 7 -11.83 0.68 11.94
CA THR A 7 -12.86 1.70 11.70
C THR A 7 -12.48 2.69 10.57
N GLY A 8 -11.47 2.37 9.77
CA GLY A 8 -11.11 3.10 8.55
C GLY A 8 -10.16 4.30 8.70
N SER A 9 -9.89 4.84 9.88
CA SER A 9 -9.07 6.06 10.01
C SER A 9 -7.63 5.91 9.49
N ALA A 10 -6.94 4.82 9.87
CA ALA A 10 -5.57 4.60 9.43
C ALA A 10 -5.48 4.22 7.94
N GLU A 11 -6.52 3.58 7.42
CA GLU A 11 -6.68 3.26 5.99
C GLU A 11 -6.85 4.54 5.16
N ALA A 12 -7.72 5.46 5.59
CA ALA A 12 -7.92 6.74 4.92
C ALA A 12 -6.64 7.57 4.83
N PHE A 13 -5.80 7.56 5.88
CA PHE A 13 -4.48 8.19 5.80
C PHE A 13 -3.54 7.49 4.83
N ALA A 14 -3.57 6.15 4.75
CA ALA A 14 -2.74 5.41 3.80
C ALA A 14 -3.12 5.72 2.35
N GLU A 15 -4.43 5.79 2.08
CA GLU A 15 -4.99 6.19 0.79
C GLU A 15 -4.65 7.65 0.45
N ARG A 16 -4.69 8.55 1.44
CA ARG A 16 -4.30 9.96 1.25
C ARG A 16 -2.86 10.08 0.76
N ILE A 17 -1.92 9.43 1.45
CA ILE A 17 -0.50 9.44 1.03
C ILE A 17 -0.34 8.84 -0.37
N ALA A 18 -1.06 7.75 -0.67
CA ALA A 18 -0.96 7.11 -1.98
C ALA A 18 -1.55 7.96 -3.11
N SER A 19 -2.60 8.74 -2.83
CA SER A 19 -3.20 9.68 -3.79
C SER A 19 -2.23 10.81 -4.16
N ASP A 20 -1.44 11.29 -3.19
CA ASP A 20 -0.47 12.36 -3.39
C ASP A 20 0.86 11.85 -4.01
N ALA A 21 1.15 10.55 -3.89
CA ALA A 21 2.44 9.96 -4.30
C ALA A 21 2.81 10.12 -5.81
N PRO A 22 1.88 10.01 -6.78
CA PRO A 22 2.20 10.23 -8.19
C PRO A 22 2.71 11.64 -8.47
N GLN A 23 2.20 12.65 -7.76
CA GLN A 23 2.67 14.04 -7.89
C GLN A 23 4.11 14.22 -7.38
N GLN A 24 4.54 13.32 -6.50
CA GLN A 24 5.91 13.26 -5.96
C GLN A 24 6.81 12.28 -6.74
N GLY A 25 6.30 11.65 -7.80
CA GLY A 25 7.07 10.74 -8.66
C GLY A 25 7.25 9.32 -8.11
N TYR A 26 6.40 8.88 -7.17
CA TYR A 26 6.47 7.53 -6.60
C TYR A 26 5.28 6.66 -7.01
N ALA A 27 5.55 5.39 -7.31
CA ALA A 27 4.52 4.35 -7.40
C ALA A 27 4.32 3.73 -6.02
N VAL A 28 3.07 3.66 -5.57
CA VAL A 28 2.73 3.21 -4.22
C VAL A 28 1.62 2.18 -4.30
N GLN A 29 1.78 1.10 -3.54
CA GLN A 29 0.72 0.13 -3.26
C GLN A 29 0.17 0.40 -1.86
N VAL A 30 -1.16 0.36 -1.72
CA VAL A 30 -1.87 0.40 -0.43
C VAL A 30 -2.39 -1.00 -0.14
N ALA A 31 -2.17 -1.49 1.07
CA ALA A 31 -2.66 -2.81 1.49
C ALA A 31 -2.78 -2.89 3.02
N PRO A 32 -3.66 -3.76 3.55
CA PRO A 32 -3.64 -4.15 4.95
C PRO A 32 -2.28 -4.73 5.37
N LEU A 33 -1.91 -4.55 6.64
CA LEU A 33 -0.65 -5.06 7.19
C LEU A 33 -0.54 -6.59 7.08
N ASP A 34 -1.63 -7.31 7.32
CA ASP A 34 -1.64 -8.78 7.29
C ASP A 34 -1.38 -9.37 5.89
N GLU A 35 -1.54 -8.58 4.82
CA GLU A 35 -1.17 -9.00 3.46
C GLU A 35 0.35 -8.98 3.21
N HIS A 36 1.14 -8.48 4.16
CA HIS A 36 2.58 -8.29 4.04
C HIS A 36 3.36 -9.02 5.15
N THR A 37 3.14 -10.33 5.26
CA THR A 37 3.70 -11.19 6.33
C THR A 37 4.71 -12.24 5.85
N ALA A 38 5.03 -12.30 4.54
CA ALA A 38 6.07 -13.19 4.02
C ALA A 38 6.58 -12.75 2.64
N GLY A 39 7.88 -12.93 2.37
CA GLY A 39 8.49 -12.84 1.02
C GLY A 39 8.61 -11.44 0.41
N CYS A 40 7.81 -10.48 0.85
CA CYS A 40 7.87 -9.09 0.39
C CYS A 40 8.83 -8.28 1.26
N ARG A 41 10.01 -7.96 0.72
CA ARG A 41 10.97 -7.01 1.32
C ARG A 41 10.91 -5.69 0.55
N PRO A 42 9.95 -4.80 0.86
CA PRO A 42 9.90 -3.52 0.18
C PRO A 42 11.18 -2.73 0.48
N THR A 43 11.66 -1.98 -0.52
CA THR A 43 12.80 -1.07 -0.31
C THR A 43 12.45 0.03 0.69
N ALA A 44 11.17 0.36 0.82
CA ALA A 44 10.68 1.27 1.83
C ALA A 44 9.18 1.08 2.10
N VAL A 45 8.75 1.32 3.34
CA VAL A 45 7.38 1.08 3.81
C VAL A 45 6.92 2.17 4.79
N VAL A 46 5.67 2.59 4.71
CA VAL A 46 5.04 3.44 5.74
C VAL A 46 3.91 2.64 6.37
N LEU A 47 3.94 2.51 7.69
CA LEU A 47 2.93 1.80 8.48
C LEU A 47 2.01 2.82 9.13
N LEU A 48 0.71 2.71 8.86
CA LEU A 48 -0.33 3.53 9.47
C LEU A 48 -1.24 2.62 10.27
N THR A 49 -1.20 2.69 11.60
CA THR A 49 -1.93 1.71 12.39
C THR A 49 -2.58 2.32 13.62
N ALA A 50 -3.77 1.80 13.95
CA ALA A 50 -4.45 2.09 15.20
C ALA A 50 -3.99 1.13 16.32
N SER A 51 -4.49 1.37 17.54
CA SER A 51 -4.36 0.43 18.65
C SER A 51 -5.69 0.33 19.38
N TYR A 52 -6.10 -0.90 19.69
CA TYR A 52 -7.34 -1.21 20.40
C TYR A 52 -6.99 -1.95 21.69
N GLU A 53 -7.11 -1.27 22.84
CA GLU A 53 -6.74 -1.84 24.15
C GLU A 53 -5.31 -2.41 24.19
N GLY A 54 -4.40 -1.80 23.43
CA GLY A 54 -3.01 -2.22 23.32
C GLY A 54 -2.76 -3.35 22.33
N GLN A 55 -3.82 -3.88 21.73
CA GLN A 55 -3.78 -4.91 20.69
C GLN A 55 -3.83 -4.30 19.28
N PRO A 56 -3.20 -4.97 18.30
CA PRO A 56 -3.27 -4.54 16.91
C PRO A 56 -4.71 -4.64 16.37
N PRO A 57 -5.04 -3.82 15.36
CA PRO A 57 -6.23 -4.00 14.54
C PRO A 57 -6.33 -5.42 13.96
N ASP A 58 -7.54 -5.84 13.60
CA ASP A 58 -7.83 -7.20 13.15
C ASP A 58 -7.02 -7.58 11.92
N ASN A 59 -6.86 -6.62 11.00
CA ASN A 59 -6.07 -6.74 9.77
C ASN A 59 -4.56 -6.44 9.94
N ALA A 60 -4.06 -6.52 11.18
CA ALA A 60 -2.65 -6.33 11.53
C ALA A 60 -2.12 -7.35 12.56
N ARG A 61 -2.92 -8.36 12.93
CA ARG A 61 -2.54 -9.36 13.95
C ARG A 61 -1.44 -10.28 13.46
N GLN A 62 -1.53 -10.76 12.21
CA GLN A 62 -0.52 -11.63 11.62
C GLN A 62 0.77 -10.86 11.39
N PHE A 63 0.67 -9.60 10.96
CA PHE A 63 1.82 -8.72 10.83
C PHE A 63 2.53 -8.48 12.15
N ALA A 64 1.78 -8.25 13.24
CA ALA A 64 2.38 -8.10 14.56
C ALA A 64 3.22 -9.33 14.93
N ALA A 65 2.62 -10.53 14.87
CA ALA A 65 3.31 -11.78 15.18
C ALA A 65 4.52 -12.03 14.27
N TRP A 66 4.39 -11.75 12.97
CA TRP A 66 5.50 -11.83 12.03
C TRP A 66 6.64 -10.89 12.40
N LEU A 67 6.33 -9.63 12.69
CA LEU A 67 7.32 -8.61 13.03
C LEU A 67 8.06 -8.97 14.34
N ASP A 68 7.33 -9.48 15.33
CA ASP A 68 7.93 -9.94 16.60
C ASP A 68 8.87 -11.14 16.42
N SER A 69 8.65 -11.96 15.39
CA SER A 69 9.51 -13.11 15.07
C SER A 69 10.80 -12.73 14.32
N GLN A 70 10.95 -11.47 13.89
CA GLN A 70 12.12 -11.05 13.13
C GLN A 70 13.35 -10.96 14.04
N GLY A 71 14.44 -11.61 13.62
CA GLY A 71 15.73 -11.48 14.29
C GLY A 71 16.43 -10.15 14.00
N ALA A 72 17.55 -9.92 14.67
CA ALA A 72 18.42 -8.79 14.38
C ALA A 72 18.85 -8.77 12.91
N ASP A 73 18.93 -7.58 12.31
CA ASP A 73 19.27 -7.34 10.90
C ASP A 73 18.35 -8.01 9.84
N ALA A 74 17.27 -8.67 10.24
CA ALA A 74 16.36 -9.35 9.31
C ALA A 74 15.76 -8.40 8.27
N LEU A 75 15.56 -7.12 8.62
CA LEU A 75 15.01 -6.07 7.79
C LEU A 75 16.04 -5.02 7.36
N LYS A 76 17.33 -5.36 7.41
CA LYS A 76 18.41 -4.48 6.93
C LYS A 76 18.17 -4.02 5.50
N GLY A 77 18.27 -2.72 5.28
CA GLY A 77 18.03 -2.07 3.99
C GLY A 77 16.58 -1.69 3.72
N VAL A 78 15.62 -2.12 4.55
CA VAL A 78 14.25 -1.60 4.55
C VAL A 78 14.26 -0.23 5.20
N ARG A 79 13.69 0.77 4.52
CA ARG A 79 13.43 2.09 5.11
C ARG A 79 12.00 2.16 5.60
N TYR A 80 11.76 2.78 6.76
CA TYR A 80 10.40 2.83 7.28
C TYR A 80 10.04 4.13 7.99
N ALA A 81 8.74 4.41 8.02
CA ALA A 81 8.12 5.41 8.88
C ALA A 81 6.83 4.84 9.48
N VAL A 82 6.44 5.29 10.67
CA VAL A 82 5.24 4.84 11.36
C VAL A 82 4.37 6.03 11.74
N PHE A 83 3.07 5.95 11.48
CA PHE A 83 2.07 6.88 11.96
C PHE A 83 1.02 6.16 12.80
N GLY A 84 0.82 6.62 14.04
CA GLY A 84 -0.04 5.98 15.01
C GLY A 84 -1.36 6.71 15.25
N CYS A 85 -2.47 6.04 14.99
CA CYS A 85 -3.79 6.50 15.43
C CYS A 85 -4.08 5.98 16.85
N GLY A 86 -4.54 6.83 17.76
CA GLY A 86 -4.92 6.40 19.10
C GLY A 86 -5.90 7.36 19.76
N ASN A 87 -6.30 7.03 20.99
CA ASN A 87 -7.15 7.88 21.80
C ASN A 87 -6.62 7.93 23.24
N ARG A 88 -6.34 9.14 23.76
CA ARG A 88 -5.77 9.34 25.11
C ARG A 88 -6.67 8.86 26.26
N GLN A 89 -7.95 8.63 26.02
CA GLN A 89 -8.85 7.99 26.98
C GLN A 89 -8.38 6.58 27.36
N TRP A 90 -7.67 5.88 26.46
CA TRP A 90 -6.97 4.62 26.75
C TRP A 90 -5.54 4.88 27.22
N ALA A 91 -5.39 5.64 28.32
CA ALA A 91 -4.10 6.15 28.78
C ALA A 91 -3.00 5.08 28.90
N ARG A 92 -3.33 3.89 29.45
CA ARG A 92 -2.37 2.78 29.65
C ARG A 92 -1.87 2.16 28.34
N THR A 93 -2.70 2.18 27.31
CA THR A 93 -2.41 1.50 26.04
C THR A 93 -2.29 2.50 24.89
N TYR A 94 -2.13 3.78 25.20
CA TYR A 94 -2.14 4.86 24.23
C TYR A 94 -1.03 4.66 23.19
N ARG A 95 -1.46 4.27 21.99
CA ARG A 95 -0.63 3.98 20.81
C ARG A 95 0.39 2.86 21.06
N ALA A 96 0.05 1.86 21.87
CA ALA A 96 0.95 0.77 22.18
C ALA A 96 1.43 0.02 20.92
N VAL A 97 0.54 -0.22 19.96
CA VAL A 97 0.86 -0.94 18.71
C VAL A 97 1.80 -0.16 17.79
N PRO A 98 1.53 1.11 17.41
CA PRO A 98 2.48 1.91 16.65
C PRO A 98 3.86 2.01 17.32
N LYS A 99 3.91 2.19 18.65
CA LYS A 99 5.17 2.24 19.42
C LYS A 99 5.93 0.93 19.32
N ARG A 100 5.23 -0.20 19.48
CA ARG A 100 5.79 -1.54 19.37
C ARG A 100 6.36 -1.80 17.97
N PHE A 101 5.61 -1.47 16.92
CA PHE A 101 6.04 -1.71 15.54
C PHE A 101 7.28 -0.88 15.18
N ASP A 102 7.29 0.39 15.57
CA ASP A 102 8.45 1.28 15.39
C ASP A 102 9.71 0.72 16.08
N ALA A 103 9.58 0.28 17.33
CA ALA A 103 10.71 -0.34 18.06
C ALA A 103 11.16 -1.68 17.45
N ALA A 104 10.23 -2.54 17.04
CA ALA A 104 10.55 -3.83 16.46
C ALA A 104 11.19 -3.73 15.07
N LEU A 105 10.77 -2.76 14.24
CA LEU A 105 11.40 -2.47 12.95
C LEU A 105 12.85 -2.01 13.13
N GLU A 106 13.09 -1.12 14.10
CA GLU A 106 14.45 -0.67 14.46
C GLU A 106 15.32 -1.84 14.96
N ALA A 107 14.79 -2.66 15.87
CA ALA A 107 15.49 -3.84 16.39
C ALA A 107 15.83 -4.87 15.30
N ALA A 108 14.99 -4.99 14.27
CA ALA A 108 15.23 -5.84 13.10
C ALA A 108 16.19 -5.22 12.07
N GLY A 109 16.78 -4.04 12.34
CA GLY A 109 17.77 -3.40 11.50
C GLY A 109 17.21 -2.55 10.34
N ALA A 110 15.91 -2.26 10.34
CA ALA A 110 15.32 -1.33 9.38
C ALA A 110 15.72 0.12 9.71
N THR A 111 15.80 0.99 8.70
CA THR A 111 16.21 2.39 8.86
C THR A 111 14.99 3.31 8.96
N ARG A 112 14.82 3.97 10.11
CA ARG A 112 13.79 5.00 10.30
C ARG A 112 14.12 6.23 9.45
N ILE A 113 13.19 6.67 8.59
CA ILE A 113 13.39 7.86 7.73
C ILE A 113 12.68 9.12 8.25
N LYS A 114 11.76 8.94 9.20
CA LYS A 114 11.08 10.02 9.91
C LYS A 114 10.64 9.49 11.26
N ASP A 115 10.72 10.33 12.28
CA ASP A 115 10.21 10.02 13.60
C ASP A 115 8.75 9.59 13.55
N ARG A 116 8.40 8.67 14.45
CA ARG A 116 7.03 8.14 14.54
C ARG A 116 6.06 9.29 14.78
N GLY A 117 5.08 9.41 13.90
CA GLY A 117 3.97 10.36 14.05
C GLY A 117 2.85 9.78 14.88
N GLU A 118 2.02 10.68 15.40
CA GLU A 118 0.95 10.31 16.31
C GLU A 118 -0.23 11.26 16.22
N THR A 119 -1.42 10.71 16.38
CA THR A 119 -2.66 11.49 16.46
C THR A 119 -3.55 10.97 17.59
N ASP A 120 -4.43 11.84 18.07
CA ASP A 120 -5.40 11.58 19.14
C ASP A 120 -6.82 11.81 18.63
N SER A 121 -7.67 10.79 18.68
CA SER A 121 -9.07 10.91 18.25
C SER A 121 -9.88 11.93 19.05
N GLY A 122 -9.41 12.30 20.26
CA GLY A 122 -10.01 13.37 21.06
C GLY A 122 -9.41 14.77 20.82
N GLY A 123 -8.41 14.91 19.94
CA GLY A 123 -7.70 16.16 19.67
C GLY A 123 -7.78 16.59 18.20
N ASP A 124 -6.79 17.36 17.75
CA ASP A 124 -6.65 17.73 16.33
C ASP A 124 -6.16 16.53 15.51
N PHE A 125 -7.10 15.69 15.12
CA PHE A 125 -6.80 14.39 14.54
C PHE A 125 -6.11 14.49 13.18
N PHE A 126 -6.58 15.41 12.33
CA PHE A 126 -6.10 15.59 10.96
C PHE A 126 -4.91 16.54 10.90
N GLY A 127 -4.88 17.64 11.68
CA GLY A 127 -3.74 18.53 11.71
C GLY A 127 -2.46 17.85 12.18
N ALA A 128 -2.56 16.97 13.19
CA ALA A 128 -1.41 16.15 13.63
C ALA A 128 -0.89 15.21 12.53
N PHE A 129 -1.78 14.71 11.66
CA PHE A 129 -1.38 13.95 10.49
C PHE A 129 -0.70 14.84 9.45
N ASP A 130 -1.27 15.99 9.13
CA ASP A 130 -0.71 16.92 8.14
C ASP A 130 0.68 17.40 8.54
N ASP A 131 0.89 17.75 9.81
CA ASP A 131 2.19 18.13 10.37
C ASP A 131 3.23 17.01 10.23
N TRP A 132 2.81 15.77 10.55
CA TRP A 132 3.68 14.62 10.38
C TRP A 132 3.90 14.26 8.90
N TYR A 133 2.91 14.45 8.04
CA TYR A 133 3.02 14.13 6.63
C TYR A 133 3.92 15.14 5.90
N ALA A 134 3.92 16.40 6.33
CA ALA A 134 4.80 17.44 5.83
C ALA A 134 6.28 17.01 5.88
N GLY A 135 6.97 17.05 4.74
CA GLY A 135 8.38 16.67 4.64
C GLY A 135 8.67 15.17 4.60
N LEU A 136 7.67 14.28 4.69
CA LEU A 136 7.87 12.84 4.52
C LEU A 136 8.45 12.51 3.14
N GLY A 137 7.96 13.18 2.09
CA GLY A 137 8.45 13.01 0.70
C GLY A 137 9.93 13.39 0.53
N THR A 138 10.37 14.47 1.17
CA THR A 138 11.78 14.93 1.12
C THR A 138 12.72 13.90 1.75
N ASN A 139 12.33 13.32 2.88
CA ASN A 139 13.11 12.27 3.55
C ASN A 139 13.17 10.97 2.73
N TRP A 140 12.20 10.76 1.84
CA TRP A 140 12.14 9.61 0.95
C TRP A 140 13.06 9.77 -0.28
N ALA A 141 13.14 11.00 -0.82
CA ALA A 141 13.90 11.38 -2.01
C ALA A 141 15.43 11.41 -1.80
N SER A 142 15.90 11.49 -0.56
CA SER A 142 17.30 11.71 -0.20
C SER A 142 18.27 10.55 -0.54
N ARG A 143 17.78 9.41 -1.03
CA ARG A 143 18.58 8.46 -1.82
C ARG A 143 18.13 8.56 -3.27
N PRO A 144 19.06 8.68 -4.24
CA PRO A 144 18.67 8.63 -5.64
C PRO A 144 17.88 7.34 -5.84
N ALA A 145 16.62 7.47 -6.25
CA ALA A 145 15.87 6.34 -6.76
C ALA A 145 16.81 5.67 -7.76
N ARG A 146 17.21 4.42 -7.52
CA ARG A 146 17.83 3.64 -8.58
C ARG A 146 16.77 3.65 -9.67
N ARG A 147 16.95 4.49 -10.70
CA ARG A 147 16.11 4.49 -11.89
C ARG A 147 16.07 3.03 -12.29
N SER A 148 14.91 2.39 -12.10
CA SER A 148 14.66 1.18 -12.84
C SER A 148 14.69 1.66 -14.29
N ALA A 149 15.77 1.36 -14.99
CA ALA A 149 15.84 1.54 -16.41
C ALA A 149 14.87 0.52 -17.00
N LEU A 150 13.58 0.85 -16.97
CA LEU A 150 12.69 0.42 -18.03
C LEU A 150 13.30 1.07 -19.27
N ALA A 151 14.04 0.26 -20.04
CA ALA A 151 14.42 0.64 -21.38
C ALA A 151 13.12 1.08 -22.09
N PRO A 152 13.09 2.27 -22.72
CA PRO A 152 11.95 2.66 -23.52
C PRO A 152 11.89 1.74 -24.74
N THR A 153 11.20 0.62 -24.62
CA THR A 153 10.82 -0.20 -25.77
C THR A 153 9.53 0.39 -26.32
N GLY A 154 9.65 1.44 -27.13
CA GLY A 154 8.51 2.00 -27.82
C GLY A 154 8.73 3.41 -28.35
N GLY A 155 9.08 3.49 -29.64
CA GLY A 155 8.81 4.59 -30.55
C GLY A 155 9.26 5.99 -30.12
N GLN A 156 10.43 6.41 -30.61
CA GLN A 156 10.76 7.83 -30.71
C GLN A 156 9.72 8.50 -31.61
N LEU A 157 8.81 9.28 -31.03
CA LEU A 157 7.99 10.21 -31.78
C LEU A 157 8.79 11.50 -31.90
N ASP A 158 9.27 11.76 -33.12
CA ASP A 158 9.83 13.04 -33.49
C ASP A 158 8.70 14.07 -33.50
N VAL A 159 8.77 15.07 -32.62
CA VAL A 159 7.82 16.17 -32.60
C VAL A 159 8.49 17.34 -33.32
N GLU A 160 8.21 17.45 -34.62
CA GLU A 160 8.54 18.65 -35.39
C GLU A 160 7.56 19.77 -34.98
N ILE A 161 8.06 20.73 -34.20
CA ILE A 161 7.31 21.94 -33.88
C ILE A 161 7.34 22.86 -35.09
N VAL A 162 6.34 22.73 -35.97
CA VAL A 162 6.10 23.71 -37.03
C VAL A 162 5.45 24.95 -36.43
N ASN A 163 6.27 25.92 -36.05
CA ASN A 163 5.79 27.25 -35.67
C ASN A 163 5.40 28.03 -36.93
N THR A 164 4.15 27.89 -37.37
CA THR A 164 3.54 28.84 -38.32
C THR A 164 2.31 29.48 -37.67
N GLY A 165 2.37 30.80 -37.57
CA GLY A 165 1.42 31.61 -36.85
C GLY A 165 0.02 31.65 -37.47
N ARG A 166 -0.94 31.96 -36.59
CA ARG A 166 -2.29 32.49 -36.82
C ARG A 166 -3.13 31.80 -37.92
N THR A 167 -4.22 31.17 -37.50
CA THR A 167 -5.57 31.71 -37.76
C THR A 167 -6.62 31.05 -36.88
N SER A 168 -7.58 31.88 -36.48
CA SER A 168 -8.79 31.57 -35.73
C SER A 168 -9.72 30.59 -36.45
N ILE A 169 -10.44 29.76 -35.69
CA ILE A 169 -11.91 29.60 -35.81
C ILE A 169 -12.43 28.81 -34.60
N LEU A 170 -13.36 29.43 -33.87
CA LEU A 170 -14.27 28.81 -32.91
C LEU A 170 -15.26 27.89 -33.65
N ARG A 171 -15.39 26.63 -33.22
CA ARG A 171 -16.66 25.89 -33.27
C ARG A 171 -16.86 25.05 -32.02
N HIS A 172 -17.99 25.29 -31.39
CA HIS A 172 -18.53 24.56 -30.26
C HIS A 172 -19.28 23.29 -30.73
N ALA A 173 -19.60 22.43 -29.75
CA ALA A 173 -20.45 21.24 -29.79
C ALA A 173 -19.75 19.95 -30.28
N SER A 174 -19.89 18.79 -29.65
CA SER A 174 -20.81 18.33 -28.61
C SER A 174 -20.22 17.07 -27.95
N SER A 175 -20.62 16.83 -26.71
CA SER A 175 -20.41 15.60 -25.93
C SER A 175 -20.48 14.30 -26.75
N SER A 176 -19.38 13.55 -26.75
CA SER A 176 -19.36 12.14 -27.17
C SER A 176 -18.93 11.26 -26.00
N THR A 177 -19.89 10.51 -25.49
CA THR A 177 -19.78 9.42 -24.53
C THR A 177 -18.69 8.45 -24.94
N ALA A 178 -17.59 8.38 -24.19
CA ALA A 178 -16.57 7.37 -24.38
C ALA A 178 -17.07 6.02 -23.82
N ARG A 179 -17.54 5.16 -24.73
CA ARG A 179 -17.91 3.76 -24.45
C ARG A 179 -16.62 2.93 -24.33
N TRP A 180 -16.34 2.42 -23.15
CA TRP A 180 -15.29 1.44 -22.92
C TRP A 180 -15.72 0.07 -23.44
N SER A 181 -15.10 -0.43 -24.51
CA SER A 181 -15.21 -1.83 -24.92
C SER A 181 -13.98 -2.61 -24.44
N ARG A 182 -14.19 -3.55 -23.51
CA ARG A 182 -13.20 -4.57 -23.13
C ARG A 182 -13.09 -5.60 -24.25
N THR A 183 -11.94 -5.67 -24.93
CA THR A 183 -11.56 -6.86 -25.70
C THR A 183 -10.78 -7.80 -24.78
N SER A 184 -11.47 -8.79 -24.22
CA SER A 184 -10.85 -9.94 -23.55
C SER A 184 -10.25 -10.88 -24.60
N ARG A 185 -8.92 -11.04 -24.62
CA ARG A 185 -8.27 -12.17 -25.31
C ARG A 185 -8.47 -13.42 -24.48
N ALA A 186 -9.37 -14.29 -24.94
CA ALA A 186 -9.49 -15.66 -24.46
C ALA A 186 -8.33 -16.49 -25.03
N GLY A 187 -7.37 -16.86 -24.17
CA GLY A 187 -6.41 -17.92 -24.46
C GLY A 187 -7.06 -19.28 -24.21
N ARG A 188 -7.36 -19.99 -25.29
CA ARG A 188 -7.76 -21.40 -25.26
C ARG A 188 -6.55 -22.26 -24.91
N HIS A 189 -6.64 -23.02 -23.81
CA HIS A 189 -5.90 -24.26 -23.64
C HIS A 189 -6.89 -25.42 -23.75
N GLU A 190 -6.69 -26.22 -24.78
CA GLU A 190 -7.46 -27.40 -25.13
C GLU A 190 -6.84 -28.59 -24.37
N VAL A 191 -7.65 -29.27 -23.53
CA VAL A 191 -7.27 -30.51 -22.84
C VAL A 191 -8.16 -31.61 -23.39
N ALA A 192 -7.53 -32.61 -24.00
CA ALA A 192 -8.18 -33.74 -24.64
C ALA A 192 -8.89 -34.66 -23.63
N ALA A 193 -10.07 -35.15 -24.02
CA ALA A 193 -10.92 -36.05 -23.26
C ALA A 193 -10.40 -37.51 -23.30
N GLY A 194 -10.27 -38.14 -22.13
CA GLY A 194 -10.10 -39.60 -21.98
C GLY A 194 -11.43 -40.27 -21.60
N PRO A 195 -11.68 -41.54 -22.01
CA PRO A 195 -12.98 -42.18 -21.94
C PRO A 195 -13.39 -42.66 -20.52
N PRO A 196 -14.70 -42.87 -20.26
CA PRO A 196 -15.27 -43.12 -18.92
C PRO A 196 -15.41 -44.60 -18.58
N LEU A 197 -15.75 -44.92 -17.31
CA LEU A 197 -16.33 -46.15 -16.71
C LEU A 197 -15.60 -46.49 -15.38
N LYS A 198 -16.20 -46.86 -14.24
CA LYS A 198 -17.54 -47.34 -13.86
C LYS A 198 -17.86 -46.90 -12.42
N ARG A 199 -19.14 -46.62 -12.16
CA ARG A 199 -19.74 -46.47 -10.83
C ARG A 199 -19.68 -47.81 -10.07
N HIS A 200 -19.32 -47.76 -8.79
CA HIS A 200 -19.63 -48.82 -7.84
C HIS A 200 -20.57 -48.25 -6.79
N ASP A 201 -21.80 -48.72 -6.85
CA ASP A 201 -22.88 -48.46 -5.91
C ASP A 201 -22.95 -49.67 -4.98
N ARG A 202 -22.73 -49.49 -3.67
CA ARG A 202 -23.14 -50.46 -2.66
C ARG A 202 -23.64 -49.76 -1.41
N HIS A 203 -24.95 -49.74 -1.36
CA HIS A 203 -25.86 -49.53 -0.23
C HIS A 203 -25.70 -50.58 0.90
N ARG A 204 -26.24 -50.19 2.08
CA ARG A 204 -26.69 -50.97 3.28
C ARG A 204 -25.68 -51.00 4.44
N ARG A 205 -26.07 -50.91 5.72
CA ARG A 205 -27.36 -50.75 6.44
C ARG A 205 -27.04 -50.44 7.92
N CYS A 206 -28.07 -49.93 8.61
CA CYS A 206 -28.34 -49.83 10.06
C CYS A 206 -27.47 -50.62 11.06
N ALA A 207 -27.14 -49.97 12.17
CA ALA A 207 -27.59 -50.32 13.53
C ALA A 207 -27.55 -49.06 14.40
#